data_AF-A0A370F8E8-F1
#
_entry.id   AF-A0A370F8E8-F1
#
_cell.length_a   1.000
_cell.length_b   1.000
_cell.length_c   1.000
_cell.angle_alpha   90.00
_cell.angle_beta   90.00
_cell.angle_gamma   90.00
#
_symmetry.space_group_name_H-M   'P 1'
#
loop_
_entity.id
_entity.type
_entity.pdbx_description
1 polymer ?
#
loop_
_entity_poly.entity_id
_entity_poly.type
_entity_poly.pdbx_seq_one_letter_code
_entity_poly.pdbx_strand_id
1 'polypeptide(L)'
;MRDIASAAGVSFETVYANFGSKPGLLNQVLDVAVVGDDQPVALIDRPEFAALAHGTHRERAAAAASLVTGINGRTMGLMRALREASAVAPALASRLEDERRRQRMTVQVAGALMTGRDLSSTESDGLWAVITVEVYELLTGGAGWSPGQYEDWLAGAITRLLALEE
;
A
#
# COMPACT_ATOMS: atom_id res chain seq x y z
N MET A 1 20.42 -11.91 3.60
CA MET A 1 21.34 -10.76 3.47
C MET A 1 22.52 -11.10 2.59
N ARG A 2 23.25 -12.22 2.83
CA ARG A 2 24.30 -12.67 1.89
C ARG A 2 23.77 -12.95 0.48
N ASP A 3 22.64 -13.65 0.37
CA ASP A 3 22.02 -13.92 -0.94
C ASP A 3 21.58 -12.63 -1.64
N ILE A 4 21.09 -11.64 -0.88
CA ILE A 4 20.71 -10.33 -1.39
C ILE A 4 21.95 -9.58 -1.89
N ALA A 5 23.03 -9.58 -1.13
CA ALA A 5 24.30 -8.98 -1.52
C ALA A 5 24.83 -9.60 -2.82
N SER A 6 24.80 -10.94 -2.90
CA SER A 6 25.19 -11.69 -4.10
C SER A 6 24.32 -11.33 -5.31
N ALA A 7 23.00 -11.27 -5.15
CA ALA A 7 22.09 -10.90 -6.23
C ALA A 7 22.27 -9.45 -6.70
N ALA A 8 22.63 -8.56 -5.78
CA ALA A 8 22.89 -7.14 -6.06
C ALA A 8 24.32 -6.85 -6.53
N GLY A 9 25.20 -7.86 -6.60
CA GLY A 9 26.60 -7.68 -7.01
C GLY A 9 27.46 -6.86 -6.02
N VAL A 10 27.09 -6.84 -4.74
CA VAL A 10 27.80 -6.10 -3.67
C VAL A 10 28.26 -7.04 -2.55
N SER A 11 29.14 -6.57 -1.66
CA SER A 11 29.57 -7.35 -0.50
C SER A 11 28.49 -7.40 0.59
N PHE A 12 28.59 -8.41 1.47
CA PHE A 12 27.73 -8.49 2.65
C PHE A 12 27.90 -7.26 3.54
N GLU A 13 29.14 -6.78 3.69
CA GLU A 13 29.52 -5.62 4.48
C GLU A 13 28.86 -4.35 3.94
N THR A 14 28.75 -4.19 2.62
CA THR A 14 28.01 -3.05 2.01
C THR A 14 26.54 -3.07 2.40
N VAL A 15 25.87 -4.22 2.29
CA VAL A 15 24.45 -4.35 2.69
C VAL A 15 24.29 -4.11 4.19
N TYR A 16 25.16 -4.69 5.01
CA TYR A 16 25.09 -4.53 6.45
C TYR A 16 25.36 -3.08 6.89
N ALA A 17 26.34 -2.40 6.28
CA ALA A 17 26.65 -1.01 6.60
C ALA A 17 25.51 -0.05 6.28
N ASN A 18 24.74 -0.30 5.21
CA ASN A 18 23.62 0.55 4.81
C ASN A 18 22.32 0.27 5.58
N PHE A 19 22.04 -1.00 5.91
CA PHE A 19 20.72 -1.39 6.44
C PHE A 19 20.75 -1.92 7.88
N GLY A 20 21.93 -2.25 8.40
CA GLY A 20 22.19 -2.73 9.76
C GLY A 20 21.66 -4.14 10.06
N SER A 21 20.44 -4.48 9.64
CA SER A 21 19.80 -5.76 9.96
C SER A 21 18.83 -6.19 8.86
N LYS A 22 18.46 -7.47 8.85
CA LYS A 22 17.43 -7.99 7.92
C LYS A 22 16.07 -7.31 8.10
N PRO A 23 15.58 -7.03 9.34
CA PRO A 23 14.44 -6.14 9.58
C PRO A 23 14.60 -4.73 9.02
N GLY A 24 15.76 -4.10 9.22
CA GLY A 24 16.05 -2.76 8.69
C GLY A 24 15.98 -2.71 7.17
N LEU A 25 16.57 -3.71 6.51
CA LEU A 25 16.49 -3.89 5.06
C LEU A 25 15.04 -4.11 4.59
N LEU A 26 14.29 -5.00 5.26
CA LEU A 26 12.88 -5.26 4.90
C LEU A 26 12.05 -3.97 4.98
N ASN A 27 12.27 -3.13 6.00
CA ASN A 27 11.58 -1.86 6.14
C ASN A 27 11.88 -0.92 4.98
N GLN A 28 13.16 -0.76 4.61
CA GLN A 28 13.54 0.12 3.50
C GLN A 28 12.95 -0.38 2.18
N VAL A 29 12.96 -1.69 1.95
CA VAL A 29 12.37 -2.29 0.74
C VAL A 29 10.85 -2.10 0.73
N LEU A 30 10.17 -2.19 1.87
CA LEU A 30 8.74 -1.94 1.98
C LEU A 30 8.41 -0.47 1.66
N ASP A 31 9.18 0.48 2.19
CA ASP A 31 8.98 1.92 1.92
C ASP A 31 9.12 2.22 0.41
N VAL A 32 10.15 1.67 -0.24
CA VAL A 32 10.35 1.77 -1.70
C VAL A 32 9.22 1.07 -2.46
N ALA A 33 8.78 -0.11 -2.02
CA ALA A 33 7.72 -0.87 -2.70
C ALA A 33 6.34 -0.17 -2.61
N VAL A 34 6.04 0.50 -1.49
CA VAL A 34 4.82 1.30 -1.34
C VAL A 34 4.82 2.45 -2.33
N VAL A 35 5.91 3.24 -2.38
CA VAL A 35 6.00 4.41 -3.26
C VAL A 35 6.13 4.01 -4.74
N GLY A 36 6.86 2.93 -5.04
CA GLY A 36 7.07 2.39 -6.38
C GLY A 36 8.49 2.57 -6.93
N ASP A 37 9.30 3.42 -6.31
CA ASP A 37 10.71 3.65 -6.64
C ASP A 37 11.49 4.21 -5.43
N ASP A 38 12.78 4.50 -5.62
CA ASP A 38 13.70 5.02 -4.61
C ASP A 38 13.85 6.55 -4.62
N GLN A 39 13.03 7.26 -5.41
CA GLN A 39 13.08 8.71 -5.46
C GLN A 39 12.57 9.33 -4.15
N PRO A 40 13.15 10.44 -3.68
CA PRO A 40 12.79 11.08 -2.41
C PRO A 40 11.49 11.92 -2.53
N VAL A 41 10.45 11.35 -3.15
CA VAL A 41 9.14 11.96 -3.34
C VAL A 41 8.11 11.10 -2.65
N ALA A 42 7.44 11.66 -1.64
CA ALA A 42 6.42 10.95 -0.88
C ALA A 42 5.23 10.59 -1.75
N LEU A 43 4.54 9.49 -1.42
CA LEU A 43 3.39 8.99 -2.17
C LEU A 43 2.33 10.08 -2.43
N ILE A 44 2.05 10.92 -1.43
CA ILE A 44 1.03 11.97 -1.53
C ILE A 44 1.39 13.10 -2.51
N ASP A 45 2.67 13.25 -2.85
CA ASP A 45 3.19 14.26 -3.76
C ASP A 45 3.36 13.70 -5.19
N ARG A 46 2.95 12.45 -5.43
CA ARG A 46 3.07 11.77 -6.73
C ARG A 46 1.90 12.11 -7.66
N PRO A 47 2.11 12.16 -8.99
CA PRO A 47 1.04 12.39 -9.96
C PRO A 47 -0.12 11.40 -9.84
N GLU A 48 0.18 10.14 -9.55
CA GLU A 48 -0.81 9.06 -9.36
C GLU A 48 -1.71 9.34 -8.15
N PHE A 49 -1.18 9.97 -7.11
CA PHE A 49 -1.97 10.38 -5.94
C PHE A 49 -2.77 11.66 -6.23
N ALA A 50 -2.19 12.61 -6.96
CA ALA A 50 -2.90 13.82 -7.39
C ALA A 50 -4.11 13.51 -8.29
N ALA A 51 -4.04 12.43 -9.08
CA ALA A 51 -5.14 11.99 -9.95
C ALA A 51 -6.44 11.68 -9.17
N LEU A 52 -6.37 11.37 -7.87
CA LEU A 52 -7.54 11.13 -7.03
C LEU A 52 -8.44 12.37 -6.88
N ALA A 53 -7.95 13.57 -7.19
CA ALA A 53 -8.71 14.82 -7.11
C ALA A 53 -9.27 15.29 -8.46
N HIS A 54 -8.97 14.60 -9.56
CA HIS A 54 -9.22 15.09 -10.91
C HIS A 54 -10.21 14.23 -11.69
N GLY A 55 -10.98 14.87 -12.55
CA GLY A 55 -12.01 14.20 -13.36
C GLY A 55 -13.33 13.98 -12.61
N THR A 56 -14.17 13.17 -13.22
CA THR A 56 -15.43 12.65 -12.70
C THR A 56 -15.20 11.78 -11.47
N HIS A 57 -16.25 11.59 -10.69
CA HIS A 57 -16.23 10.69 -9.54
C HIS A 57 -15.82 9.25 -9.88
N ARG A 58 -16.22 8.75 -11.05
CA ARG A 58 -15.78 7.45 -11.56
C ARG A 58 -14.30 7.41 -11.87
N GLU A 59 -13.76 8.45 -12.52
CA GLU A 59 -12.34 8.53 -12.85
C GLU A 59 -11.47 8.60 -11.59
N ARG A 60 -11.89 9.34 -10.56
CA ARG A 60 -11.20 9.39 -9.27
C ARG A 60 -11.18 8.04 -8.56
N ALA A 61 -12.31 7.33 -8.54
CA ALA A 61 -12.40 5.99 -7.95
C ALA A 61 -11.53 4.97 -8.71
N ALA A 62 -11.50 5.04 -10.05
CA ALA A 62 -10.64 4.21 -10.87
C ALA A 62 -9.14 4.51 -10.63
N ALA A 63 -8.77 5.79 -10.52
CA ALA A 63 -7.39 6.18 -10.20
C ALA A 63 -6.94 5.64 -8.83
N ALA A 64 -7.81 5.76 -7.80
CA ALA A 64 -7.53 5.19 -6.49
C ALA A 64 -7.39 3.66 -6.54
N ALA A 65 -8.28 2.98 -7.25
CA ALA A 65 -8.23 1.53 -7.39
C ALA A 65 -6.94 1.06 -8.09
N SER A 66 -6.53 1.74 -9.16
CA SER A 66 -5.30 1.42 -9.89
C SER A 66 -4.06 1.63 -9.01
N LEU A 67 -4.01 2.76 -8.28
CA LEU A 67 -2.93 3.06 -7.34
C LEU A 67 -2.81 1.98 -6.27
N VAL A 68 -3.91 1.63 -5.60
CA VAL A 68 -3.95 0.60 -4.55
C VAL A 68 -3.56 -0.77 -5.11
N THR A 69 -4.06 -1.13 -6.29
CA THR A 69 -3.74 -2.41 -6.95
C THR A 69 -2.24 -2.53 -7.22
N GLY A 70 -1.62 -1.47 -7.75
CA GLY A 70 -0.17 -1.43 -7.98
C GLY A 70 0.63 -1.55 -6.69
N ILE A 71 0.25 -0.83 -5.63
CA ILE A 71 0.90 -0.89 -4.32
C ILE A 71 0.80 -2.30 -3.73
N ASN A 72 -0.40 -2.88 -3.71
CA ASN A 72 -0.62 -4.20 -3.13
C ASN A 72 0.11 -5.28 -3.92
N GLY A 73 0.15 -5.19 -5.25
CA GLY A 73 0.92 -6.11 -6.09
C GLY A 73 2.42 -6.12 -5.77
N ARG A 74 3.02 -4.95 -5.48
CA ARG A 74 4.44 -4.85 -5.10
C ARG A 74 4.72 -5.26 -3.65
N THR A 75 3.77 -5.03 -2.75
CA THR A 75 3.99 -5.16 -1.30
C THR A 75 3.50 -6.48 -0.70
N MET A 76 2.60 -7.22 -1.37
CA MET A 76 1.99 -8.45 -0.83
C MET A 76 3.00 -9.45 -0.24
N GLY A 77 4.06 -9.78 -0.99
CA GLY A 77 5.07 -10.72 -0.51
C GLY A 77 5.85 -10.20 0.71
N LEU A 78 6.16 -8.90 0.73
CA LEU A 78 6.87 -8.25 1.83
C LEU A 78 6.00 -8.18 3.09
N MET A 79 4.72 -7.85 2.93
CA MET A 79 3.75 -7.77 4.03
C MET A 79 3.42 -9.15 4.60
N ARG A 80 3.40 -10.21 3.77
CA ARG A 80 3.33 -11.59 4.26
C ARG A 80 4.53 -11.92 5.15
N ALA A 81 5.74 -11.68 4.66
CA ALA A 81 6.97 -11.93 5.42
C ALA A 81 7.04 -11.11 6.73
N LEU A 82 6.61 -9.84 6.68
CA LEU A 82 6.54 -8.98 7.86
C LEU A 82 5.56 -9.53 8.90
N ARG A 83 4.35 -9.94 8.49
CA ARG A 83 3.34 -10.51 9.40
C ARG A 83 3.85 -11.80 10.05
N GLU A 84 4.39 -12.73 9.27
CA GLU A 84 4.96 -13.99 9.79
C GLU A 84 6.08 -13.73 10.80
N ALA A 85 6.97 -12.77 10.51
CA ALA A 85 8.08 -12.43 11.41
C ALA A 85 7.61 -11.64 12.65
N SER A 86 6.53 -10.86 12.55
CA SER A 86 6.01 -10.04 13.65
C SER A 86 5.52 -10.87 14.84
N ALA A 87 5.09 -12.12 14.62
CA ALA A 87 4.63 -13.02 15.67
C ALA A 87 5.71 -13.38 16.70
N VAL A 88 6.99 -13.25 16.32
CA VAL A 88 8.13 -13.67 17.15
C VAL A 88 9.14 -12.54 17.41
N ALA A 89 8.89 -11.34 16.87
CA ALA A 89 9.80 -10.19 16.98
C ALA A 89 9.02 -8.90 17.33
N PRO A 90 9.04 -8.46 18.61
CA PRO A 90 8.29 -7.27 19.05
C PRO A 90 8.56 -5.98 18.26
N ALA A 91 9.81 -5.79 17.81
CA ALA A 91 10.19 -4.63 16.99
C ALA A 91 9.45 -4.60 15.63
N LEU A 92 9.19 -5.77 15.04
CA LEU A 92 8.44 -5.88 13.79
C LEU A 92 6.93 -5.69 14.02
N ALA A 93 6.41 -6.11 15.17
CA ALA A 93 5.02 -5.86 15.55
C ALA A 93 4.73 -4.36 15.70
N SER A 94 5.60 -3.61 16.38
CA SER A 94 5.48 -2.14 16.49
C SER A 94 5.49 -1.48 15.11
N ARG A 95 6.35 -1.95 14.19
CA ARG A 95 6.43 -1.41 12.84
C ARG A 95 5.16 -1.66 12.03
N LEU A 96 4.57 -2.86 12.14
CA LEU A 96 3.30 -3.18 11.48
C LEU A 96 2.19 -2.25 11.96
N GLU A 97 2.17 -1.91 13.25
CA GLU A 97 1.20 -0.97 13.80
C GLU A 97 1.40 0.47 13.28
N ASP A 98 2.66 0.92 13.19
CA ASP A 98 2.96 2.23 12.62
C ASP A 98 2.60 2.31 11.12
N GLU A 99 2.78 1.22 10.37
CA GLU A 99 2.37 1.13 8.97
C GLU A 99 0.85 1.24 8.84
N ARG A 100 0.10 0.51 9.67
CA ARG A 100 -1.37 0.64 9.71
C ARG A 100 -1.81 2.06 10.04
N ARG A 101 -1.15 2.72 10.98
CA ARG A 101 -1.45 4.12 11.35
C ARG A 101 -1.20 5.07 10.18
N ARG A 102 -0.06 4.94 9.49
CA ARG A 102 0.25 5.73 8.29
C ARG A 102 -0.79 5.49 7.19
N GLN A 103 -1.10 4.22 6.90
CA GLN A 103 -2.08 3.86 5.88
C GLN A 103 -3.45 4.47 6.17
N ARG A 104 -3.94 4.43 7.43
CA ARG A 104 -5.21 5.09 7.80
C ARG A 104 -5.18 6.60 7.54
N MET A 105 -4.08 7.28 7.86
CA MET A 105 -3.93 8.71 7.57
C MET A 105 -3.94 8.99 6.07
N THR A 106 -3.23 8.18 5.28
CA THR A 106 -3.23 8.30 3.81
C THR A 106 -4.62 8.06 3.22
N VAL A 107 -5.39 7.10 3.76
CA VAL A 107 -6.78 6.83 3.35
C VAL A 107 -7.68 8.03 3.59
N GLN A 108 -7.55 8.71 4.74
CA GLN A 108 -8.31 9.93 5.02
C GLN A 108 -8.05 11.01 3.97
N VAL A 109 -6.77 11.26 3.66
CA VAL A 109 -6.38 12.25 2.64
C VAL A 109 -6.90 11.83 1.25
N ALA A 110 -6.68 10.59 0.84
CA ALA A 110 -7.13 10.06 -0.45
C ALA A 110 -8.66 10.15 -0.61
N GLY A 111 -9.39 9.77 0.43
CA GLY A 111 -10.84 9.86 0.50
C GLY A 111 -11.35 11.29 0.36
N ALA A 112 -10.69 12.24 1.03
CA ALA A 112 -11.03 13.65 0.93
C ALA A 112 -10.78 14.22 -0.45
N LEU A 113 -9.68 13.82 -1.12
CA LEU A 113 -9.41 14.20 -2.50
C LEU A 113 -10.48 13.67 -3.47
N MET A 114 -10.88 12.40 -3.32
CA MET A 114 -11.90 11.80 -4.18
C MET A 114 -13.26 12.48 -4.04
N THR A 115 -13.68 12.75 -2.80
CA THR A 115 -15.02 13.29 -2.48
C THR A 115 -15.10 14.82 -2.48
N GLY A 116 -13.98 15.53 -2.37
CA GLY A 116 -13.94 16.97 -2.17
C GLY A 116 -14.40 17.44 -0.77
N ARG A 117 -14.50 16.53 0.20
CA ARG A 117 -14.91 16.82 1.60
C ARG A 117 -14.20 15.90 2.58
N ASP A 118 -14.25 16.23 3.86
CA ASP A 118 -13.78 15.29 4.88
C ASP A 118 -14.65 14.02 4.92
N LEU A 119 -14.00 12.87 5.13
CA LEU A 119 -14.68 11.61 5.35
C LEU A 119 -15.19 11.51 6.78
N SER A 120 -16.37 10.91 6.94
CA SER A 120 -16.80 10.39 8.24
C SER A 120 -15.90 9.24 8.70
N SER A 121 -15.90 8.94 10.00
CA SER A 121 -15.15 7.79 10.54
C SER A 121 -15.53 6.48 9.85
N THR A 122 -16.83 6.26 9.61
CA THR A 122 -17.34 5.06 8.93
C THR A 122 -16.85 4.94 7.50
N GLU A 123 -16.83 6.05 6.75
CA GLU A 123 -16.32 6.06 5.36
C GLU A 123 -14.82 5.76 5.33
N SER A 124 -14.04 6.38 6.21
CA SER A 124 -12.60 6.14 6.27
C SER A 124 -12.27 4.73 6.73
N ASP A 125 -12.95 4.20 7.73
CA ASP A 125 -12.72 2.83 8.23
C ASP A 125 -13.13 1.80 7.17
N GLY A 126 -14.26 2.04 6.49
CA GLY A 126 -14.73 1.20 5.39
C GLY A 126 -13.77 1.21 4.19
N LEU A 127 -13.32 2.39 3.78
CA LEU A 127 -12.32 2.55 2.71
C LEU A 127 -11.00 1.87 3.09
N TRP A 128 -10.51 2.10 4.31
CA TRP A 128 -9.29 1.48 4.81
C TRP A 128 -9.39 -0.05 4.78
N ALA A 129 -10.50 -0.62 5.23
CA ALA A 129 -10.70 -2.07 5.26
C ALA A 129 -10.56 -2.71 3.86
N VAL A 130 -11.17 -2.11 2.82
CA VAL A 130 -11.21 -2.71 1.48
C VAL A 130 -9.92 -2.51 0.66
N ILE A 131 -9.10 -1.51 0.98
CA ILE A 131 -7.85 -1.26 0.24
C ILE A 131 -6.65 -2.05 0.78
N THR A 132 -6.81 -2.73 1.92
CA THR A 132 -5.69 -3.45 2.57
C THR A 132 -5.10 -4.54 1.68
N VAL A 133 -3.79 -4.80 1.88
CA VAL A 133 -3.09 -5.86 1.15
C VAL A 133 -3.65 -7.24 1.48
N GLU A 134 -4.24 -7.42 2.66
CA GLU A 134 -4.94 -8.65 3.05
C GLU A 134 -6.18 -8.91 2.18
N VAL A 135 -6.95 -7.88 1.82
CA VAL A 135 -8.09 -8.02 0.90
C VAL A 135 -7.60 -8.32 -0.51
N TYR A 136 -6.52 -7.68 -0.96
CA TYR A 136 -5.88 -8.00 -2.23
C TYR A 136 -5.42 -9.46 -2.30
N GLU A 137 -4.71 -9.94 -1.28
CA GLU A 137 -4.24 -11.32 -1.18
C GLU A 137 -5.41 -12.32 -1.16
N LEU A 138 -6.46 -12.02 -0.40
CA LEU A 138 -7.66 -12.86 -0.31
C LEU A 138 -8.32 -13.02 -1.68
N LEU A 139 -8.48 -11.93 -2.44
CA LEU A 139 -9.18 -11.97 -3.72
C LEU A 139 -8.31 -12.55 -4.85
N THR A 140 -7.03 -12.15 -4.93
CA THR A 140 -6.15 -12.62 -6.00
C THR A 140 -5.62 -14.04 -5.76
N GLY A 141 -5.20 -14.35 -4.53
CA GLY A 141 -4.69 -15.66 -4.17
C GLY A 141 -5.78 -16.65 -3.76
N GLY A 142 -6.74 -16.21 -2.93
CA GLY A 142 -7.80 -17.08 -2.41
C GLY A 142 -8.95 -17.29 -3.39
N ALA A 143 -9.48 -16.22 -3.99
CA ALA A 143 -10.57 -16.30 -4.97
C ALA A 143 -10.09 -16.40 -6.43
N GLY A 144 -8.77 -16.37 -6.68
CA GLY A 144 -8.18 -16.58 -8.00
C GLY A 144 -8.35 -15.41 -8.97
N TRP A 145 -8.61 -14.19 -8.47
CA TRP A 145 -8.77 -13.02 -9.32
C TRP A 145 -7.44 -12.57 -9.93
N SER A 146 -7.51 -12.11 -11.17
CA SER A 146 -6.43 -11.31 -11.76
C SER A 146 -6.35 -9.93 -11.08
N PRO A 147 -5.19 -9.23 -11.14
CA PRO A 147 -5.07 -7.87 -10.64
C PRO A 147 -6.12 -6.90 -11.22
N GLY A 148 -6.46 -7.04 -12.51
CA GLY A 148 -7.49 -6.22 -13.14
C GLY A 148 -8.89 -6.46 -12.59
N GLN A 149 -9.26 -7.71 -12.29
CA GLN A 149 -10.54 -8.01 -11.64
C GLN A 149 -10.63 -7.40 -10.24
N TYR A 150 -9.52 -7.41 -9.48
CA TYR A 150 -9.45 -6.72 -8.20
C TYR A 150 -9.59 -5.20 -8.36
N GLU A 151 -8.90 -4.61 -9.34
CA GLU A 151 -8.94 -3.18 -9.63
C GLU A 151 -10.37 -2.71 -9.95
N ASP A 152 -11.05 -3.40 -10.88
CA ASP A 152 -12.43 -3.09 -11.27
C ASP A 152 -13.40 -3.19 -10.09
N TRP A 153 -13.26 -4.27 -9.29
CA TRP A 153 -14.09 -4.46 -8.10
C TRP A 153 -13.85 -3.38 -7.06
N LEU A 154 -12.59 -3.01 -6.83
CA LEU A 154 -12.20 -2.02 -5.84
C LEU A 154 -12.73 -0.64 -6.23
N ALA A 155 -12.63 -0.26 -7.51
CA ALA A 155 -13.22 0.99 -8.01
C ALA A 155 -14.71 1.06 -7.69
N GLY A 156 -15.45 -0.01 -7.99
CA GLY A 156 -16.87 -0.10 -7.64
C GLY A 156 -17.15 -0.08 -6.13
N ALA A 157 -16.28 -0.68 -5.32
CA ALA A 157 -16.40 -0.64 -3.85
C ALA A 157 -16.18 0.78 -3.31
N ILE A 158 -15.18 1.50 -3.81
CA ILE A 158 -14.89 2.89 -3.46
C ILE A 158 -16.09 3.78 -3.79
N THR A 159 -16.63 3.69 -5.02
CA THR A 159 -17.82 4.46 -5.43
C THR A 159 -19.00 4.26 -4.48
N ARG A 160 -19.28 3.02 -4.09
CA ARG A 160 -20.39 2.71 -3.17
C ARG A 160 -20.14 3.19 -1.75
N LEU A 161 -18.93 2.97 -1.22
CA LEU A 161 -18.57 3.33 0.15
C LEU A 161 -18.58 4.84 0.38
N LEU A 162 -18.18 5.62 -0.62
CA LEU A 162 -18.05 7.07 -0.53
C LEU A 162 -19.24 7.82 -1.16
N ALA A 163 -20.27 7.10 -1.61
CA ALA A 163 -21.44 7.66 -2.30
C ALA A 163 -21.05 8.64 -3.41
N LEU A 164 -20.10 8.24 -4.27
CA LEU A 164 -19.63 9.06 -5.37
C LEU A 164 -20.67 9.04 -6.51
N GLU A 165 -21.68 9.90 -6.42
CA GLU A 165 -22.73 10.09 -7.45
C GLU A 165 -22.26 11.07 -8.53
N GLU A 166 -22.52 10.80 -9.81
CA GLU A 166 -22.13 11.70 -10.92
C GLU A 166 -22.80 13.08 -10.89
#